data_AF-A0A7J0E301-F1
#
_entry.id   AF-A0A7J0E301-F1
#
_cell.length_a   1.000
_cell.length_b   1.000
_cell.length_c   1.000
_cell.angle_alpha   90.00
_cell.angle_beta   90.00
_cell.angle_gamma   90.00
#
_symmetry.space_group_name_H-M   'P 1'
#
loop_
_entity.id
_entity.type
_entity.pdbx_description
1 polymer ?
#
loop_
_entity_poly.entity_id
_entity_poly.type
_entity_poly.pdbx_seq_one_letter_code
_entity_poly.pdbx_strand_id
1 'polypeptide(L)'
;MRFNTLKLSKMLNITINCYKKTILLLILTLLLVTFYLPFLKQQCQEIRFKKPLSRAQWGVIHANDSVRARLENKCNMFRGTWVPYPKGPYYTNESRCVIRDGQNCMKFGRPDTEFMKWRWKPDECELPLFDATRFLELLRGKSMAFVGDSVARNQMESLGCLLSHVTDFIDESNSKDSRYRHWFYTDYNFTLTFLWTTHLVKAHGADTSSINSIDLYLDEVDDAWATRVEDCDYVIISSGNWFYKQLTYYEKHKVVGCSQCMEKNMKDLTMYYGYRRAFQTAFRTLLDLQNFKGTVFLRTFSPAHFEAEERGGRGSCVRTRLFTRQELKFDWYVWLLHMIQLEQYWAAKREGKGRRGLQFRLMDVTEAMRLRPDGHPNHYGHSPKKKQWLADCIHWCLPGPIDMWNELLLQMLNTDEGESDGEGVS
;
A
#
# COMPACT_ATOMS: atom_id res chain seq x y z
N MET A 1 12.36 -5.19 85.87
CA MET A 1 12.22 -5.65 84.47
C MET A 1 10.76 -5.60 84.05
N ARG A 2 10.37 -4.59 83.26
CA ARG A 2 9.06 -4.46 82.60
C ARG A 2 9.28 -3.78 81.24
N PHE A 3 8.38 -4.06 80.29
CA PHE A 3 8.35 -3.73 78.84
C PHE A 3 9.08 -4.77 77.95
N ASN A 4 8.49 -5.38 76.90
CA ASN A 4 7.42 -4.94 75.99
C ASN A 4 6.54 -6.12 75.51
N THR A 5 5.30 -6.24 75.98
CA THR A 5 4.29 -7.16 75.42
C THR A 5 3.31 -6.49 74.44
N LEU A 6 3.34 -5.15 74.31
CA LEU A 6 2.41 -4.40 73.45
C LEU A 6 2.75 -4.42 71.94
N LYS A 7 3.99 -4.75 71.55
CA LYS A 7 4.43 -4.68 70.14
C LYS A 7 4.03 -5.92 69.31
N LEU A 8 3.87 -7.09 69.95
CA LEU A 8 3.57 -8.33 69.25
C LEU A 8 2.08 -8.43 68.82
N SER A 9 1.14 -7.93 69.64
CA SER A 9 -0.30 -8.00 69.35
C SER A 9 -0.72 -7.09 68.20
N LYS A 10 -0.11 -5.89 68.07
CA LYS A 10 -0.35 -4.98 66.94
C LYS A 10 0.15 -5.56 65.62
N MET A 11 1.32 -6.20 65.62
CA MET A 11 1.90 -6.83 64.42
C MET A 11 1.05 -8.02 63.95
N LEU A 12 0.57 -8.87 64.86
CA LEU A 12 -0.29 -10.01 64.52
C LEU A 12 -1.64 -9.57 63.94
N ASN A 13 -2.27 -8.54 64.51
CA ASN A 13 -3.55 -8.01 64.03
C ASN A 13 -3.46 -7.35 62.65
N ILE A 14 -2.34 -6.71 62.31
CA ILE A 14 -2.13 -6.12 60.97
C ILE A 14 -1.99 -7.22 59.91
N THR A 15 -1.23 -8.29 60.20
CA THR A 15 -1.02 -9.41 59.28
C THR A 15 -2.33 -10.18 59.03
N ILE A 16 -3.13 -10.43 60.07
CA ILE A 16 -4.43 -11.13 59.95
C ILE A 16 -5.43 -10.30 59.13
N ASN A 17 -5.48 -8.98 59.31
CA ASN A 17 -6.36 -8.11 58.52
C ASN A 17 -5.92 -7.99 57.05
N CYS A 18 -4.62 -8.07 56.78
CA CYS A 18 -4.11 -8.09 55.41
C CYS A 18 -4.53 -9.38 54.69
N TYR A 19 -4.37 -10.55 55.33
CA TYR A 19 -4.82 -11.83 54.77
C TYR A 19 -6.33 -11.88 54.53
N LYS A 20 -7.15 -11.35 55.46
CA LYS A 20 -8.61 -11.28 55.27
C LYS A 20 -9.02 -10.41 54.08
N LYS A 21 -8.33 -9.28 53.85
CA LYS A 21 -8.59 -8.42 52.68
C LYS A 21 -8.18 -9.09 51.37
N THR A 22 -7.04 -9.77 51.33
CA THR A 22 -6.58 -10.48 50.12
C THR A 22 -7.48 -11.67 49.79
N ILE A 23 -7.93 -12.43 50.79
CA ILE A 23 -8.89 -13.52 50.61
C ILE A 23 -10.25 -12.98 50.13
N LEU A 24 -10.74 -11.89 50.71
CA LEU A 24 -11.99 -11.26 50.26
C LEU A 24 -11.88 -10.75 48.82
N LEU A 25 -10.74 -10.18 48.42
CA LEU A 25 -10.49 -9.73 47.05
C LEU A 25 -10.46 -10.91 46.07
N LEU A 26 -9.83 -12.03 46.46
CA LEU A 26 -9.78 -13.26 45.65
C LEU A 26 -11.15 -13.91 45.50
N ILE A 27 -11.98 -13.89 46.55
CA ILE A 27 -13.36 -14.40 46.48
C ILE A 27 -14.22 -13.50 45.58
N LEU A 28 -14.08 -12.17 45.66
CA LEU A 28 -14.78 -11.22 44.80
C LEU A 28 -14.37 -11.36 43.33
N THR A 29 -13.07 -11.53 43.04
CA THR A 29 -12.62 -11.77 41.66
C THR A 29 -13.08 -13.12 41.13
N LEU A 30 -13.07 -14.16 41.95
CA LEU A 30 -13.59 -15.49 41.56
C LEU A 30 -15.10 -15.45 41.30
N LEU A 31 -15.88 -14.70 42.09
CA LEU A 31 -17.31 -14.49 41.87
C LEU A 31 -17.58 -13.68 40.59
N LEU A 32 -16.79 -12.65 40.30
CA LEU A 32 -16.85 -11.91 39.03
C LEU A 32 -16.53 -12.82 37.84
N VAL A 33 -15.48 -13.64 37.92
CA VAL A 33 -15.11 -14.56 36.84
C VAL A 33 -16.19 -15.64 36.65
N THR A 34 -16.73 -16.21 37.73
CA THR A 34 -17.70 -17.30 37.66
C THR A 34 -19.11 -16.86 37.27
N PHE A 35 -19.55 -15.66 37.64
CA PHE A 35 -20.91 -15.16 37.30
C PHE A 35 -20.95 -14.24 36.07
N TYR A 36 -19.88 -13.48 35.79
CA TYR A 36 -19.89 -12.49 34.71
C TYR A 36 -19.43 -13.07 33.36
N LEU A 37 -18.52 -14.05 33.34
CA LEU A 37 -18.10 -14.71 32.09
C LEU A 37 -19.18 -15.58 31.43
N PRO A 38 -20.04 -16.34 32.15
CA PRO A 38 -21.16 -17.04 31.53
C PRO A 38 -22.19 -16.08 30.95
N PHE A 39 -22.42 -14.93 31.60
CA PHE A 39 -23.34 -13.89 31.14
C PHE A 39 -22.88 -13.26 29.81
N LEU A 40 -21.58 -12.96 29.68
CA LEU A 40 -20.99 -12.52 28.41
C LEU A 40 -21.04 -13.61 27.32
N LYS A 41 -20.91 -14.89 27.69
CA LYS A 41 -21.03 -16.01 26.75
C LYS A 41 -22.46 -16.18 26.23
N GLN A 42 -23.47 -15.94 27.07
CA GLN A 42 -24.88 -15.99 26.70
C GLN A 42 -25.27 -14.84 25.76
N GLN A 43 -24.69 -13.65 25.96
CA GLN A 43 -24.92 -12.49 25.08
C GLN A 43 -24.25 -12.63 23.69
N CYS A 44 -23.17 -13.42 23.58
CA CYS A 44 -22.55 -13.77 22.29
C CYS A 44 -23.27 -14.90 21.52
N GLN A 45 -24.10 -15.72 22.19
CA GLN A 45 -24.82 -16.82 21.52
C GLN A 45 -26.14 -16.37 20.86
N GLU A 46 -26.72 -15.23 21.24
CA GLU A 46 -27.94 -14.70 20.60
C GLU A 46 -27.72 -14.02 19.23
N ILE A 47 -26.47 -13.82 18.79
CA ILE A 47 -26.16 -13.19 17.48
C ILE A 47 -25.96 -14.24 16.37
N ARG A 48 -26.28 -15.53 16.59
CA ARG A 48 -26.13 -16.59 15.58
C ARG A 48 -27.44 -16.93 14.86
N PHE A 49 -27.59 -16.35 13.67
CA PHE A 49 -28.31 -16.85 12.49
C PHE A 49 -29.80 -17.23 12.66
N LYS A 50 -30.70 -16.31 12.29
CA LYS A 50 -32.01 -16.67 11.74
C LYS A 50 -31.79 -17.57 10.52
N LYS A 51 -32.39 -18.76 10.53
CA LYS A 51 -32.41 -19.72 9.42
C LYS A 51 -32.96 -19.07 8.13
N PRO A 52 -32.47 -19.46 6.93
CA PRO A 52 -33.08 -19.01 5.69
C PRO A 52 -34.42 -19.72 5.48
N LEU A 53 -35.43 -18.93 5.13
CA LEU A 53 -36.71 -19.39 4.60
C LEU A 53 -36.50 -20.14 3.29
N SER A 54 -37.26 -21.21 3.13
CA SER A 54 -37.21 -22.18 2.04
C SER A 54 -37.72 -21.64 0.70
N ARG A 55 -37.08 -22.13 -0.37
CA ARG A 55 -37.66 -22.56 -1.65
C ARG A 55 -38.54 -21.56 -2.41
N ALA A 56 -37.93 -20.86 -3.37
CA ALA A 56 -38.63 -20.28 -4.50
C ALA A 56 -38.04 -20.82 -5.81
N GLN A 57 -38.97 -21.22 -6.69
CA GLN A 57 -38.84 -21.73 -8.05
C GLN A 57 -37.71 -21.12 -8.90
N TRP A 58 -37.05 -22.01 -9.65
CA TRP A 58 -36.20 -21.67 -10.79
C TRP A 58 -37.05 -21.01 -11.88
N GLY A 59 -36.92 -19.69 -12.02
CA GLY A 59 -37.42 -18.89 -13.14
C GLY A 59 -36.25 -18.44 -14.01
N VAL A 60 -36.48 -18.46 -15.32
CA VAL A 60 -35.54 -18.10 -16.39
C VAL A 60 -34.95 -16.70 -16.18
N ILE A 61 -33.61 -16.60 -16.12
CA ILE A 61 -32.90 -15.32 -16.00
C ILE A 61 -32.90 -14.64 -17.37
N HIS A 62 -33.62 -13.53 -17.49
CA HIS A 62 -33.46 -12.58 -18.58
C HIS A 62 -32.25 -11.67 -18.28
N ALA A 63 -31.47 -11.35 -19.32
CA ALA A 63 -30.19 -10.64 -19.27
C ALA A 63 -30.20 -9.21 -18.66
N ASN A 64 -31.33 -8.73 -18.14
CA ASN A 64 -31.46 -7.40 -17.53
C ASN A 64 -31.28 -7.38 -16.00
N ASP A 65 -31.34 -8.53 -15.31
CA ASP A 65 -31.17 -8.55 -13.85
C ASP A 65 -29.70 -8.46 -13.39
N SER A 66 -28.74 -8.75 -14.26
CA SER A 66 -27.30 -8.57 -13.96
C SER A 66 -26.89 -7.10 -13.88
N VAL A 67 -27.65 -6.20 -14.51
CA VAL A 67 -27.40 -4.75 -14.45
C VAL A 67 -28.00 -4.16 -13.16
N ARG A 68 -29.16 -4.67 -12.72
CA ARG A 68 -29.81 -4.21 -11.48
C ARG A 68 -29.11 -4.74 -10.22
N ALA A 69 -28.49 -5.91 -10.28
CA ALA A 69 -27.66 -6.45 -9.20
C ALA A 69 -26.35 -5.67 -8.96
N ARG A 70 -25.91 -4.80 -9.88
CA ARG A 70 -24.72 -3.94 -9.69
C ARG A 70 -24.97 -2.74 -8.77
N LEU A 71 -26.22 -2.42 -8.43
CA LEU A 71 -26.56 -1.16 -7.77
C LEU A 71 -26.74 -1.22 -6.25
N GLU A 72 -26.59 -2.38 -5.57
CA GLU A 72 -26.82 -2.46 -4.12
C GLU A 72 -25.77 -3.23 -3.28
N ASN A 73 -24.58 -3.53 -3.81
CA ASN A 73 -23.42 -3.87 -2.97
C ASN A 73 -22.14 -3.35 -3.64
N LYS A 74 -21.59 -2.23 -3.13
CA LYS A 74 -20.27 -1.73 -3.58
C LYS A 74 -19.21 -2.74 -3.16
N CYS A 75 -18.83 -3.65 -4.06
CA CYS A 75 -17.78 -4.64 -3.81
C CYS A 75 -16.49 -3.96 -3.32
N ASN A 76 -15.99 -4.36 -2.17
CA ASN A 76 -14.67 -3.95 -1.73
C ASN A 76 -13.58 -4.76 -2.45
N MET A 77 -13.09 -4.25 -3.59
CA MET A 77 -12.07 -4.91 -4.40
C MET A 77 -10.68 -5.05 -3.73
N PHE A 78 -10.44 -4.36 -2.62
CA PHE A 78 -9.15 -4.35 -1.92
C PHE A 78 -9.03 -5.43 -0.84
N ARG A 79 -10.12 -6.12 -0.53
CA ARG A 79 -10.16 -7.20 0.46
C ARG A 79 -10.54 -8.51 -0.21
N GLY A 80 -9.71 -9.52 -0.03
CA GLY A 80 -9.81 -10.74 -0.81
C GLY A 80 -8.74 -11.77 -0.49
N THR A 81 -8.53 -12.66 -1.44
CA THR A 81 -7.51 -13.70 -1.38
C THR A 81 -6.85 -13.89 -2.74
N TRP A 82 -5.59 -14.32 -2.72
CA TRP A 82 -4.92 -14.75 -3.93
C TRP A 82 -5.34 -16.19 -4.28
N VAL A 83 -5.81 -16.38 -5.50
CA VAL A 83 -6.24 -17.68 -6.04
C VAL A 83 -5.34 -18.11 -7.20
N PRO A 84 -5.13 -19.42 -7.40
CA PRO A 84 -4.36 -19.91 -8.53
C PRO A 84 -4.99 -19.49 -9.86
N TYR A 85 -4.16 -19.06 -10.81
CA TYR A 85 -4.53 -18.73 -12.18
C TYR A 85 -3.62 -19.47 -13.16
N PRO A 86 -3.97 -20.71 -13.54
CA PRO A 86 -3.09 -21.58 -14.33
C PRO A 86 -2.78 -21.08 -15.75
N LYS A 87 -3.59 -20.14 -16.28
CA LYS A 87 -3.37 -19.54 -17.59
C LYS A 87 -2.09 -18.68 -17.66
N GLY A 88 -1.54 -18.30 -16.50
CA GLY A 88 -0.29 -17.54 -16.42
C GLY A 88 -0.46 -16.02 -16.58
N PRO A 89 0.65 -15.27 -16.68
CA PRO A 89 0.63 -13.82 -16.76
C PRO A 89 0.14 -13.31 -18.12
N TYR A 90 -0.20 -12.02 -18.19
CA TYR A 90 -0.67 -11.37 -19.42
C TYR A 90 0.42 -11.17 -20.48
N TYR A 91 1.68 -11.18 -20.07
CA TYR A 91 2.86 -10.92 -20.90
C TYR A 91 4.06 -11.73 -20.39
N THR A 92 5.16 -11.77 -21.14
CA THR A 92 6.43 -12.39 -20.73
C THR A 92 7.59 -11.41 -20.84
N ASN A 93 8.79 -11.84 -20.44
CA ASN A 93 10.03 -11.08 -20.66
C ASN A 93 10.42 -10.95 -22.15
N GLU A 94 9.72 -11.63 -23.07
CA GLU A 94 9.88 -11.46 -24.52
C GLU A 94 8.86 -10.47 -25.13
N SER A 95 7.86 -10.03 -24.37
CA SER A 95 6.91 -9.03 -24.84
C SER A 95 7.61 -7.70 -25.19
N ARG A 96 7.02 -6.94 -26.13
CA ARG A 96 7.56 -5.66 -26.62
C ARG A 96 7.32 -4.53 -25.61
N CYS A 97 7.88 -4.64 -24.43
CA CYS A 97 7.74 -3.65 -23.38
C CYS A 97 9.04 -3.36 -22.64
N VAL A 98 9.04 -2.29 -21.85
CA VAL A 98 10.21 -1.86 -21.09
C VAL A 98 10.20 -2.52 -19.72
N ILE A 99 11.01 -3.57 -19.56
CA ILE A 99 11.30 -4.18 -18.26
C ILE A 99 12.75 -3.91 -17.90
N ARG A 100 12.98 -3.19 -16.79
CA ARG A 100 14.34 -2.97 -16.28
C ARG A 100 14.96 -4.28 -15.81
N ASP A 101 16.28 -4.39 -15.98
CA ASP A 101 17.04 -5.57 -15.56
C ASP A 101 16.74 -5.99 -14.11
N GLY A 102 16.66 -5.03 -13.18
CA GLY A 102 16.36 -5.30 -11.77
C GLY A 102 15.03 -6.02 -11.51
N GLN A 103 14.07 -5.90 -12.43
CA GLN A 103 12.73 -6.47 -12.33
C GLN A 103 12.50 -7.61 -13.34
N ASN A 104 13.41 -7.83 -14.30
CA ASN A 104 13.32 -8.89 -15.31
C ASN A 104 13.87 -10.22 -14.78
N CYS A 105 13.14 -10.83 -13.85
CA CYS A 105 13.60 -12.01 -13.12
C CYS A 105 13.88 -13.22 -14.05
N MET A 106 13.07 -13.39 -15.09
CA MET A 106 13.23 -14.49 -16.04
C MET A 106 14.48 -14.35 -16.90
N LYS A 107 14.83 -13.12 -17.34
CA LYS A 107 16.07 -12.84 -18.08
C LYS A 107 17.33 -13.28 -17.33
N PHE A 108 17.31 -13.24 -16.00
CA PHE A 108 18.45 -13.62 -15.16
C PHE A 108 18.33 -15.02 -14.55
N GLY A 109 17.45 -15.86 -15.10
CA GLY A 109 17.43 -17.29 -14.83
C GLY A 109 16.75 -17.66 -13.52
N ARG A 110 15.77 -16.86 -13.05
CA ARG A 110 14.91 -17.27 -11.94
C ARG A 110 14.22 -18.61 -12.28
N PRO A 111 14.38 -19.67 -11.47
CA PRO A 111 13.92 -21.00 -11.83
C PRO A 111 12.44 -21.26 -11.53
N ASP A 112 11.87 -20.61 -10.51
CA ASP A 112 10.48 -20.78 -10.11
C ASP A 112 9.56 -19.81 -10.87
N THR A 113 8.45 -20.32 -11.42
CA THR A 113 7.48 -19.52 -12.19
C THR A 113 6.11 -19.38 -11.52
N GLU A 114 5.88 -20.10 -10.43
CA GLU A 114 4.56 -20.18 -9.78
C GLU A 114 4.08 -18.83 -9.24
N PHE A 115 5.00 -17.91 -8.90
CA PHE A 115 4.65 -16.57 -8.45
C PHE A 115 3.86 -15.75 -9.51
N MET A 116 3.97 -16.10 -10.81
CA MET A 116 3.22 -15.45 -11.90
C MET A 116 1.82 -16.05 -12.12
N LYS A 117 1.48 -17.16 -11.44
CA LYS A 117 0.23 -17.90 -11.65
C LYS A 117 -0.78 -17.65 -10.54
N TRP A 118 -0.84 -16.41 -10.06
CA TRP A 118 -1.76 -15.99 -8.99
C TRP A 118 -2.58 -14.80 -9.44
N ARG A 119 -3.84 -14.78 -9.03
CA ARG A 119 -4.76 -13.67 -9.27
C ARG A 119 -5.43 -13.25 -7.98
N TRP A 120 -5.63 -11.95 -7.82
CA TRP A 120 -6.39 -11.43 -6.69
C TRP A 120 -7.89 -11.60 -6.93
N LYS A 121 -8.57 -12.21 -5.96
CA LYS A 121 -10.02 -12.37 -5.95
C LYS A 121 -10.60 -11.69 -4.71
N PRO A 122 -11.36 -10.60 -4.87
CA PRO A 122 -12.10 -9.98 -3.78
C PRO A 122 -13.07 -10.97 -3.12
N ASP A 123 -13.36 -10.75 -1.82
CA ASP A 123 -14.26 -11.64 -1.06
C ASP A 123 -15.71 -11.58 -1.57
N GLU A 124 -16.12 -10.42 -2.11
CA GLU A 124 -17.51 -10.08 -2.42
C GLU A 124 -17.83 -10.07 -3.91
N CYS A 125 -16.82 -10.09 -4.78
CA CYS A 125 -17.01 -10.07 -6.23
C CYS A 125 -15.83 -10.67 -7.00
N GLU A 126 -16.05 -10.87 -8.30
CA GLU A 126 -15.00 -11.25 -9.24
C GLU A 126 -14.55 -10.03 -10.05
N LEU A 127 -13.24 -9.83 -10.15
CA LEU A 127 -12.69 -8.80 -11.03
C LEU A 127 -12.61 -9.35 -12.47
N PRO A 128 -13.03 -8.60 -13.49
CA PRO A 128 -12.70 -8.89 -14.88
C PRO A 128 -11.19 -8.96 -15.09
N LEU A 129 -10.73 -9.76 -16.05
CA LEU A 129 -9.32 -9.77 -16.46
C LEU A 129 -8.90 -8.38 -16.97
N PHE A 130 -7.60 -8.09 -16.93
CA PHE A 130 -7.10 -6.84 -17.50
C PHE A 130 -7.40 -6.77 -18.99
N ASP A 131 -8.15 -5.75 -19.40
CA ASP A 131 -8.46 -5.45 -20.79
C ASP A 131 -7.70 -4.18 -21.18
N ALA A 132 -6.59 -4.38 -21.90
CA ALA A 132 -5.71 -3.30 -22.34
C ALA A 132 -6.41 -2.33 -23.31
N THR A 133 -7.28 -2.85 -24.19
CA THR A 133 -8.03 -2.01 -25.14
C THR A 133 -8.99 -1.12 -24.36
N ARG A 134 -9.75 -1.68 -23.41
CA ARG A 134 -10.66 -0.90 -22.57
C ARG A 134 -9.92 0.13 -21.72
N PHE A 135 -8.76 -0.22 -21.15
CA PHE A 135 -7.93 0.73 -20.40
C PHE A 135 -7.54 1.93 -21.25
N LEU A 136 -7.05 1.67 -22.47
CA LEU A 136 -6.63 2.71 -23.40
C LEU A 136 -7.80 3.55 -23.92
N GLU A 137 -8.98 2.96 -24.15
CA GLU A 137 -10.19 3.71 -24.52
C GLU A 137 -10.67 4.64 -23.41
N LEU A 138 -10.66 4.18 -22.15
CA LEU A 138 -11.01 5.03 -20.99
C LEU A 138 -10.08 6.25 -20.86
N LEU A 139 -8.81 6.08 -21.24
CA LEU A 139 -7.78 7.11 -21.16
C LEU A 139 -7.51 7.81 -22.50
N ARG A 140 -8.36 7.60 -23.50
CA ARG A 140 -8.22 8.25 -24.81
C ARG A 140 -8.26 9.76 -24.65
N GLY A 141 -7.24 10.45 -25.15
CA GLY A 141 -7.12 11.91 -25.06
C GLY A 141 -6.79 12.42 -23.65
N LYS A 142 -6.35 11.55 -22.73
CA LYS A 142 -6.07 11.89 -21.33
C LYS A 142 -4.60 11.73 -20.97
N SER A 143 -4.23 12.23 -19.79
CA SER A 143 -2.89 12.11 -19.22
C SER A 143 -2.91 11.47 -17.82
N MET A 144 -1.94 10.59 -17.57
CA MET A 144 -1.78 9.90 -16.29
C MET A 144 -0.33 10.01 -15.82
N ALA A 145 -0.13 10.41 -14.56
CA ALA A 145 1.18 10.49 -13.93
C ALA A 145 1.32 9.54 -12.74
N PHE A 146 2.38 8.73 -12.76
CA PHE A 146 2.87 8.01 -11.59
C PHE A 146 3.89 8.87 -10.85
N VAL A 147 3.52 9.32 -9.64
CA VAL A 147 4.36 10.18 -8.79
C VAL A 147 4.88 9.35 -7.62
N GLY A 148 6.19 9.17 -7.56
CA GLY A 148 6.78 8.41 -6.46
C GLY A 148 8.17 7.84 -6.72
N ASP A 149 8.51 6.86 -5.89
CA ASP A 149 9.81 6.22 -5.88
C ASP A 149 9.93 5.11 -6.94
N SER A 150 10.95 4.25 -6.81
CA SER A 150 11.20 3.16 -7.74
C SER A 150 10.09 2.12 -7.80
N VAL A 151 9.24 2.01 -6.77
CA VAL A 151 8.08 1.12 -6.77
C VAL A 151 6.91 1.73 -7.57
N ALA A 152 6.79 3.07 -7.59
CA ALA A 152 5.85 3.75 -8.49
C ALA A 152 6.25 3.54 -9.96
N ARG A 153 7.55 3.65 -10.28
CA ARG A 153 8.06 3.29 -11.61
C ARG A 153 7.78 1.83 -11.97
N ASN A 154 7.98 0.92 -11.02
CA ASN A 154 7.72 -0.51 -11.22
C ASN A 154 6.26 -0.77 -11.64
N GLN A 155 5.30 -0.02 -11.06
CA GLN A 155 3.88 -0.10 -11.44
C GLN A 155 3.63 0.44 -12.86
N MET A 156 4.24 1.59 -13.20
CA MET A 156 4.12 2.16 -14.54
C MET A 156 4.71 1.24 -15.62
N GLU A 157 5.87 0.62 -15.35
CA GLU A 157 6.49 -0.34 -16.28
C GLU A 157 5.64 -1.60 -16.44
N SER A 158 5.03 -2.11 -15.37
CA SER A 158 4.00 -3.17 -15.45
C SER A 158 2.83 -2.75 -16.35
N LEU A 159 2.32 -1.52 -16.19
CA LEU A 159 1.23 -1.01 -17.02
C LEU A 159 1.65 -0.97 -18.49
N GLY A 160 2.83 -0.43 -18.81
CA GLY A 160 3.33 -0.43 -20.19
C GLY A 160 3.42 -1.83 -20.80
N CYS A 161 3.83 -2.83 -20.02
CA CYS A 161 3.82 -4.22 -20.48
C CYS A 161 2.43 -4.78 -20.74
N LEU A 162 1.47 -4.51 -19.85
CA LEU A 162 0.07 -4.89 -20.06
C LEU A 162 -0.52 -4.27 -21.34
N LEU A 163 -0.12 -3.05 -21.68
CA LEU A 163 -0.61 -2.33 -22.87
C LEU A 163 0.11 -2.73 -24.18
N SER A 164 1.33 -3.27 -24.10
CA SER A 164 2.18 -3.57 -25.27
C SER A 164 1.62 -4.57 -26.29
N HIS A 165 0.58 -5.33 -25.90
CA HIS A 165 -0.12 -6.24 -26.80
C HIS A 165 -1.13 -5.53 -27.72
N VAL A 166 -1.54 -4.30 -27.38
CA VAL A 166 -2.53 -3.52 -28.14
C VAL A 166 -1.84 -2.43 -28.96
N THR A 167 -0.93 -1.67 -28.36
CA THR A 167 -0.24 -0.57 -29.03
C THR A 167 1.15 -0.37 -28.44
N ASP A 168 2.05 0.13 -29.27
CA ASP A 168 3.36 0.63 -28.83
C ASP A 168 3.23 2.11 -28.40
N PHE A 169 4.27 2.64 -27.76
CA PHE A 169 4.37 4.06 -27.38
C PHE A 169 5.63 4.69 -27.97
N ILE A 170 5.60 6.02 -28.11
CA ILE A 170 6.79 6.83 -28.38
C ILE A 170 7.35 7.29 -27.03
N ASP A 171 8.63 7.00 -26.78
CA ASP A 171 9.33 7.51 -25.60
C ASP A 171 9.84 8.93 -25.90
N GLU A 172 9.11 9.94 -25.42
CA GLU A 172 9.46 11.36 -25.57
C GLU A 172 10.23 11.88 -24.35
N SER A 173 10.86 10.97 -23.60
CA SER A 173 11.78 11.35 -22.53
C SER A 173 13.00 12.02 -23.16
N ASN A 174 12.99 13.36 -23.23
CA ASN A 174 14.07 14.21 -23.77
C ASN A 174 15.44 14.05 -23.06
N SER A 175 15.57 13.13 -22.11
CA SER A 175 16.81 12.85 -21.41
C SER A 175 16.98 11.35 -21.12
N LYS A 176 18.24 10.91 -21.02
CA LYS A 176 18.57 9.58 -20.47
C LYS A 176 18.24 9.46 -18.97
N ASP A 177 17.73 10.51 -18.33
CA ASP A 177 17.40 10.53 -16.91
C ASP A 177 16.21 9.61 -16.62
N SER A 178 16.45 8.55 -15.86
CA SER A 178 15.40 7.61 -15.45
C SER A 178 14.43 8.16 -14.40
N ARG A 179 14.64 9.40 -13.92
CA ARG A 179 13.78 10.11 -12.98
C ARG A 179 12.56 10.75 -13.65
N TYR A 180 12.57 10.84 -14.98
CA TYR A 180 11.44 11.30 -15.76
C TYR A 180 11.21 10.34 -16.93
N ARG A 181 9.97 9.89 -17.10
CA ARG A 181 9.54 9.17 -18.30
C ARG A 181 8.29 9.79 -18.87
N HIS A 182 8.23 9.93 -20.19
CA HIS A 182 7.06 10.42 -20.92
C HIS A 182 6.78 9.48 -22.08
N TRP A 183 5.76 8.65 -21.94
CA TRP A 183 5.36 7.68 -22.95
C TRP A 183 4.05 8.13 -23.59
N PHE A 184 4.08 8.34 -24.89
CA PHE A 184 2.92 8.79 -25.67
C PHE A 184 2.38 7.66 -26.54
N TYR A 185 1.15 7.24 -26.28
CA TYR A 185 0.42 6.23 -27.05
C TYR A 185 -0.39 6.94 -28.15
N THR A 186 0.19 7.02 -29.34
CA THR A 186 -0.33 7.81 -30.46
C THR A 186 -1.76 7.44 -30.86
N ASP A 187 -2.06 6.14 -30.90
CA ASP A 187 -3.34 5.60 -31.37
C ASP A 187 -4.51 5.96 -30.44
N TYR A 188 -4.19 6.36 -29.21
CA TYR A 188 -5.14 6.73 -28.17
C TYR A 188 -5.02 8.18 -27.74
N ASN A 189 -4.03 8.93 -28.24
CA ASN A 189 -3.68 10.24 -27.71
C ASN A 189 -3.59 10.22 -26.17
N PHE A 190 -2.98 9.16 -25.63
CA PHE A 190 -2.86 8.91 -24.20
C PHE A 190 -1.42 9.12 -23.75
N THR A 191 -1.24 9.95 -22.72
CA THR A 191 0.08 10.24 -22.15
C THR A 191 0.26 9.55 -20.81
N LEU A 192 1.33 8.77 -20.68
CA LEU A 192 1.72 8.10 -19.45
C LEU A 192 3.08 8.61 -18.97
N THR A 193 3.11 9.26 -17.80
CA THR A 193 4.29 9.94 -17.27
C THR A 193 4.76 9.34 -15.95
N PHE A 194 6.08 9.22 -15.76
CA PHE A 194 6.70 8.95 -14.47
C PHE A 194 7.38 10.20 -13.93
N LEU A 195 7.04 10.59 -12.70
CA LEU A 195 7.60 11.73 -11.98
C LEU A 195 8.29 11.21 -10.71
N TRP A 196 9.62 11.08 -10.76
CA TRP A 196 10.39 10.58 -9.63
C TRP A 196 10.39 11.54 -8.44
N THR A 197 10.03 11.00 -7.28
CA THR A 197 10.25 11.64 -5.99
C THR A 197 10.36 10.56 -4.91
N THR A 198 11.36 10.65 -4.05
CA THR A 198 11.59 9.61 -3.03
C THR A 198 10.62 9.74 -1.86
N HIS A 199 10.33 10.97 -1.43
CA HIS A 199 9.56 11.27 -0.22
C HIS A 199 8.36 12.19 -0.47
N LEU A 200 8.02 12.52 -1.73
CA LEU A 200 6.96 13.48 -2.14
C LEU A 200 7.26 14.96 -1.79
N VAL A 201 8.05 15.19 -0.75
CA VAL A 201 8.58 16.51 -0.34
C VAL A 201 10.02 16.68 -0.82
N LYS A 202 10.48 17.93 -0.85
CA LYS A 202 11.83 18.27 -1.26
C LYS A 202 12.86 17.52 -0.41
N ALA A 203 13.73 16.80 -1.10
CA ALA A 203 14.73 15.93 -0.50
C ALA A 203 16.12 16.23 -1.09
N HIS A 204 17.09 16.55 -0.24
CA HIS A 204 18.48 16.73 -0.65
C HIS A 204 19.31 15.50 -0.26
N GLY A 205 20.27 15.11 -1.11
CA GLY A 205 21.13 13.95 -0.90
C GLY A 205 20.54 12.62 -1.38
N ALA A 206 19.24 12.58 -1.73
CA ALA A 206 18.55 11.38 -2.23
C ALA A 206 19.11 10.83 -3.57
N ASP A 207 19.75 11.68 -4.37
CA ASP A 207 20.40 11.29 -5.65
C ASP A 207 21.80 10.68 -5.45
N THR A 208 22.38 10.79 -4.26
CA THR A 208 23.71 10.27 -3.98
C THR A 208 23.59 8.87 -3.37
N SER A 209 24.37 7.91 -3.87
CA SER A 209 24.56 6.61 -3.21
C SER A 209 25.39 6.72 -1.91
N SER A 210 25.37 7.89 -1.27
CA SER A 210 26.20 8.21 -0.12
C SER A 210 25.59 7.63 1.15
N ILE A 211 26.45 7.40 2.14
CA ILE A 211 26.08 6.93 3.49
C ILE A 211 25.44 8.06 4.32
N ASN A 212 25.33 9.26 3.76
CA ASN A 212 24.91 10.45 4.49
C ASN A 212 23.39 10.48 4.69
N SER A 213 22.98 11.21 5.73
CA SER A 213 21.57 11.51 6.01
C SER A 213 20.92 12.22 4.82
N ILE A 214 19.66 11.89 4.53
CA ILE A 214 18.85 12.61 3.53
C ILE A 214 18.13 13.75 4.24
N ASP A 215 18.28 14.96 3.74
CA ASP A 215 17.60 16.13 4.30
C ASP A 215 16.22 16.29 3.67
N LEU A 216 15.17 16.22 4.49
CA LEU A 216 13.77 16.35 4.07
C LEU A 216 13.17 17.67 4.59
N TYR A 217 12.71 18.50 3.66
CA TYR A 217 12.03 19.76 3.96
C TYR A 217 10.52 19.48 4.03
N LEU A 218 10.03 19.20 5.24
CA LEU A 218 8.71 18.61 5.45
C LEU A 218 7.54 19.56 5.13
N ASP A 219 7.81 20.85 5.01
CA ASP A 219 6.85 21.89 4.61
C ASP A 219 7.00 22.37 3.16
N GLU A 220 7.92 21.77 2.39
CA GLU A 220 8.17 22.09 0.97
C GLU A 220 7.90 20.86 0.10
N VAL A 221 7.01 21.00 -0.89
CA VAL A 221 6.77 19.94 -1.87
C VAL A 221 7.97 19.76 -2.81
N ASP A 222 8.12 18.57 -3.38
CA ASP A 222 9.13 18.34 -4.43
C ASP A 222 8.66 18.92 -5.78
N ASP A 223 9.34 19.97 -6.25
CA ASP A 223 9.06 20.63 -7.52
C ASP A 223 9.13 19.68 -8.73
N ALA A 224 9.85 18.55 -8.61
CA ALA A 224 9.98 17.57 -9.67
C ALA A 224 8.63 17.02 -10.15
N TRP A 225 7.63 16.93 -9.26
CA TRP A 225 6.28 16.51 -9.63
C TRP A 225 5.26 17.63 -9.50
N ALA A 226 5.36 18.50 -8.49
CA ALA A 226 4.32 19.50 -8.19
C ALA A 226 4.08 20.47 -9.35
N THR A 227 5.14 20.79 -10.10
CA THR A 227 5.07 21.70 -11.26
C THR A 227 4.51 21.06 -12.53
N ARG A 228 4.26 19.74 -12.55
CA ARG A 228 3.90 18.97 -13.74
C ARG A 228 2.54 18.27 -13.64
N VAL A 229 2.00 18.12 -12.44
CA VAL A 229 0.74 17.39 -12.22
C VAL A 229 -0.51 18.18 -12.57
N GLU A 230 -0.43 19.52 -12.72
CA GLU A 230 -1.61 20.33 -13.09
C GLU A 230 -2.18 19.94 -14.45
N ASP A 231 -1.33 19.47 -15.37
CA ASP A 231 -1.70 19.02 -16.73
C ASP A 231 -2.15 17.55 -16.79
N CYS A 232 -2.28 16.89 -15.63
CA CYS A 232 -2.63 15.47 -15.54
C CYS A 232 -4.12 15.26 -15.23
N ASP A 233 -4.81 14.38 -15.98
CA ASP A 233 -6.16 13.94 -15.61
C ASP A 233 -6.14 13.01 -14.40
N TYR A 234 -5.12 12.16 -14.31
CA TYR A 234 -4.97 11.16 -13.26
C TYR A 234 -3.57 11.21 -12.64
N VAL A 235 -3.50 11.21 -11.30
CA VAL A 235 -2.22 11.22 -10.57
C VAL A 235 -2.21 10.07 -9.57
N ILE A 236 -1.32 9.11 -9.75
CA ILE A 236 -1.12 7.98 -8.83
C ILE A 236 0.07 8.31 -7.94
N ILE A 237 -0.21 8.68 -6.69
CA ILE A 237 0.81 8.98 -5.67
C ILE A 237 1.14 7.72 -4.87
N SER A 238 2.45 7.45 -4.73
CA SER A 238 2.94 6.45 -3.79
C SER A 238 4.37 6.69 -3.32
N SER A 239 4.66 6.36 -2.06
CA SER A 239 6.00 6.43 -1.48
C SER A 239 6.06 5.64 -0.16
N GLY A 240 7.24 5.13 0.21
CA GLY A 240 7.49 4.66 1.57
C GLY A 240 8.84 4.02 1.85
N ASN A 241 9.42 3.28 0.91
CA ASN A 241 10.64 2.51 1.17
C ASN A 241 11.87 3.39 1.47
N TRP A 242 11.88 4.63 1.01
CA TRP A 242 12.95 5.59 1.29
C TRP A 242 12.95 6.12 2.72
N PHE A 243 11.82 6.07 3.43
CA PHE A 243 11.73 6.57 4.81
C PHE A 243 12.47 5.72 5.84
N TYR A 244 12.91 4.51 5.45
CA TYR A 244 13.79 3.66 6.27
C TYR A 244 15.26 4.08 6.24
N LYS A 245 15.63 5.07 5.43
CA LYS A 245 16.96 5.67 5.43
C LYS A 245 17.15 6.53 6.69
N GLN A 246 18.39 6.95 6.91
CA GLN A 246 18.69 7.99 7.87
C GLN A 246 18.20 9.34 7.31
N LEU A 247 17.40 10.07 8.09
CA LEU A 247 16.75 11.31 7.65
C LEU A 247 17.00 12.46 8.62
N THR A 248 17.22 13.64 8.07
CA THR A 248 17.23 14.92 8.79
C THR A 248 15.94 15.67 8.42
N TYR A 249 15.18 16.15 9.39
CA TYR A 249 13.93 16.87 9.14
C TYR A 249 14.11 18.38 9.30
N TYR A 250 13.68 19.10 8.27
CA TYR A 250 13.64 20.55 8.22
C TYR A 250 12.18 21.03 8.17
N GLU A 251 11.89 22.09 8.93
CA GLU A 251 10.67 22.90 8.77
C GLU A 251 11.07 24.37 8.79
N LYS A 252 10.55 25.16 7.84
CA LYS A 252 10.95 26.57 7.66
C LYS A 252 12.48 26.72 7.60
N HIS A 253 13.14 25.80 6.90
CA HIS A 253 14.59 25.71 6.75
C HIS A 253 15.37 25.54 8.08
N LYS A 254 14.72 25.11 9.17
CA LYS A 254 15.37 24.82 10.45
C LYS A 254 15.24 23.34 10.77
N VAL A 255 16.31 22.76 11.31
CA VAL A 255 16.32 21.38 11.79
C VAL A 255 15.33 21.24 12.95
N VAL A 256 14.39 20.30 12.83
CA VAL A 256 13.39 19.98 13.88
C VAL A 256 13.60 18.62 14.52
N GLY A 257 14.33 17.72 13.87
CA GLY A 257 14.63 16.38 14.37
C GLY A 257 15.10 15.45 13.26
N CYS A 258 15.25 14.16 13.54
CA CYS A 258 15.76 13.15 12.60
C CYS A 258 15.05 11.81 12.75
N SER A 259 15.40 10.87 11.87
CA SER A 259 15.17 9.44 12.01
C SER A 259 16.52 8.73 11.95
N GLN A 260 16.78 7.83 12.90
CA GLN A 260 18.08 7.14 13.03
C GLN A 260 19.24 8.13 13.23
N CYS A 261 19.03 9.04 14.18
CA CYS A 261 19.95 10.13 14.49
C CYS A 261 21.34 9.60 14.88
N MET A 262 22.38 10.09 14.21
CA MET A 262 23.78 9.83 14.61
C MET A 262 24.29 10.90 15.59
N GLU A 263 23.70 12.09 15.58
CA GLU A 263 24.08 13.19 16.46
C GLU A 263 23.36 13.12 17.81
N LYS A 264 24.12 13.20 18.90
CA LYS A 264 23.60 13.05 20.28
C LYS A 264 22.61 14.14 20.71
N ASN A 265 22.65 15.31 20.09
CA ASN A 265 21.86 16.48 20.50
C ASN A 265 20.59 16.67 19.66
N MET A 266 20.30 15.75 18.73
CA MET A 266 19.17 15.85 17.82
C MET A 266 18.03 14.93 18.26
N LYS A 267 16.81 15.46 18.27
CA LYS A 267 15.63 14.69 18.69
C LYS A 267 15.27 13.67 17.61
N ASP A 268 15.28 12.39 17.96
CA ASP A 268 14.74 11.34 17.10
C ASP A 268 13.21 11.42 17.11
N LEU A 269 12.66 11.86 15.98
CA LEU A 269 11.23 11.96 15.72
C LEU A 269 10.70 10.70 15.00
N THR A 270 11.58 9.73 14.72
CA THR A 270 11.32 8.50 13.95
C THR A 270 10.97 8.77 12.48
N MET A 271 11.02 7.72 11.65
CA MET A 271 10.56 7.80 10.26
C MET A 271 9.09 8.18 10.13
N TYR A 272 8.26 7.84 11.13
CA TYR A 272 6.81 8.06 11.08
C TYR A 272 6.42 9.53 11.14
N TYR A 273 7.23 10.38 11.81
CA TYR A 273 7.03 11.82 11.80
C TYR A 273 7.20 12.39 10.40
N GLY A 274 8.35 12.11 9.78
CA GLY A 274 8.63 12.55 8.41
C GLY A 274 7.60 12.00 7.42
N TYR A 275 7.25 10.73 7.54
CA TYR A 275 6.27 10.05 6.68
C TYR A 275 4.89 10.74 6.71
N ARG A 276 4.38 11.00 7.91
CA ARG A 276 3.11 11.71 8.12
C ARG A 276 3.13 13.10 7.51
N ARG A 277 4.19 13.87 7.79
CA ARG A 277 4.33 15.25 7.32
C ARG A 277 4.49 15.33 5.80
N ALA A 278 5.20 14.38 5.20
CA ALA A 278 5.37 14.31 3.77
C ALA A 278 4.02 14.11 3.03
N PHE A 279 3.22 13.12 3.44
CA PHE A 279 1.88 12.91 2.86
C PHE A 279 0.94 14.09 3.13
N GLN A 280 1.02 14.68 4.34
CA GLN A 280 0.25 15.88 4.68
C GLN A 280 0.56 17.04 3.70
N THR A 281 1.85 17.32 3.48
CA THR A 281 2.30 18.40 2.58
C THR A 281 1.96 18.10 1.13
N ALA A 282 2.15 16.85 0.67
CA ALA A 282 1.82 16.45 -0.70
C ALA A 282 0.32 16.62 -1.00
N PHE A 283 -0.55 16.12 -0.13
CA PHE A 283 -1.99 16.26 -0.34
C PHE A 283 -2.50 17.68 -0.17
N ARG A 284 -1.96 18.45 0.78
CA ARG A 284 -2.26 19.88 0.90
C ARG A 284 -1.87 20.63 -0.38
N THR A 285 -0.71 20.33 -0.94
CA THR A 285 -0.26 20.95 -2.21
C THR A 285 -1.27 20.67 -3.33
N LEU A 286 -1.70 19.41 -3.52
CA LEU A 286 -2.72 19.07 -4.52
C LEU A 286 -4.06 19.80 -4.30
N LEU A 287 -4.46 20.01 -3.04
CA LEU A 287 -5.66 20.77 -2.68
C LEU A 287 -5.52 22.27 -2.96
N ASP A 288 -4.30 22.80 -2.96
CA ASP A 288 -3.99 24.23 -3.12
C ASP A 288 -3.68 24.61 -4.58
N LEU A 289 -3.25 23.66 -5.42
CA LEU A 289 -3.05 23.83 -6.86
C LEU A 289 -4.37 24.22 -7.54
N GLN A 290 -4.49 25.47 -8.00
CA GLN A 290 -5.75 26.04 -8.48
C GLN A 290 -6.20 25.48 -9.83
N ASN A 291 -5.26 25.10 -10.70
CA ASN A 291 -5.57 24.63 -12.04
C ASN A 291 -5.79 23.11 -12.08
N PHE A 292 -5.32 22.39 -11.08
CA PHE A 292 -5.49 20.93 -11.01
C PHE A 292 -6.93 20.54 -10.63
N LYS A 293 -7.57 19.75 -11.49
CA LYS A 293 -8.94 19.23 -11.33
C LYS A 293 -9.06 17.72 -11.55
N GLY A 294 -7.92 17.03 -11.61
CA GLY A 294 -7.85 15.60 -11.90
C GLY A 294 -8.28 14.70 -10.74
N THR A 295 -8.13 13.40 -10.95
CA THR A 295 -8.34 12.38 -9.92
C THR A 295 -7.01 11.90 -9.36
N VAL A 296 -6.84 12.07 -8.05
CA VAL A 296 -5.66 11.61 -7.31
C VAL A 296 -5.94 10.24 -6.70
N PHE A 297 -5.15 9.26 -7.08
CA PHE A 297 -5.10 7.95 -6.45
C PHE A 297 -3.97 7.91 -5.43
N LEU A 298 -4.27 7.52 -4.19
CA LEU A 298 -3.24 7.01 -3.28
C LEU A 298 -3.11 5.51 -3.49
N ARG A 299 -1.94 5.06 -3.98
CA ARG A 299 -1.57 3.63 -3.94
C ARG A 299 -0.83 3.38 -2.62
N THR A 300 -1.42 2.54 -1.76
CA THR A 300 -0.92 2.31 -0.39
C THR A 300 0.42 1.56 -0.37
N PHE A 301 1.07 1.58 0.79
CA PHE A 301 2.42 1.07 0.96
C PHE A 301 2.56 -0.40 0.52
N SER A 302 3.56 -0.66 -0.33
CA SER A 302 3.96 -2.02 -0.72
C SER A 302 5.10 -2.47 0.20
N PRO A 303 4.91 -3.49 1.04
CA PRO A 303 5.93 -3.95 1.97
C PRO A 303 7.07 -4.67 1.25
N ALA A 304 8.24 -4.63 1.88
CA ALA A 304 9.37 -5.49 1.55
C ALA A 304 9.30 -6.80 2.36
N HIS A 305 9.83 -7.89 1.82
CA HIS A 305 9.81 -9.20 2.48
C HIS A 305 11.21 -9.75 2.76
N PHE A 306 12.03 -8.98 3.47
CA PHE A 306 13.33 -9.48 3.94
C PHE A 306 13.13 -10.54 5.03
N GLU A 307 13.79 -11.67 4.83
CA GLU A 307 13.92 -12.75 5.80
C GLU A 307 15.37 -12.90 6.24
N ALA A 308 15.56 -13.33 7.49
CA ALA A 308 16.88 -13.44 8.08
C ALA A 308 17.72 -14.59 7.47
N GLU A 309 19.03 -14.33 7.45
CA GLU A 309 20.17 -15.25 7.30
C GLU A 309 20.63 -15.63 5.88
N GLU A 310 21.31 -14.69 5.22
CA GLU A 310 22.45 -15.01 4.36
C GLU A 310 23.77 -14.61 5.05
N ARG A 311 24.91 -15.26 4.70
CA ARG A 311 26.22 -14.99 5.31
C ARG A 311 26.54 -13.49 5.26
N GLY A 312 26.76 -12.86 6.42
CA GLY A 312 27.12 -11.44 6.51
C GLY A 312 25.98 -10.49 6.94
N GLY A 313 24.85 -11.02 7.44
CA GLY A 313 23.82 -10.22 8.13
C GLY A 313 22.90 -9.41 7.22
N ARG A 314 22.86 -9.72 5.92
CA ARG A 314 21.94 -9.10 4.96
C ARG A 314 20.81 -10.08 4.68
N GLY A 315 19.57 -9.61 4.78
CA GLY A 315 18.38 -10.43 4.55
C GLY A 315 18.16 -10.73 3.06
N SER A 316 17.43 -11.81 2.76
CA SER A 316 17.01 -12.21 1.42
C SER A 316 15.51 -12.55 1.41
N CYS A 317 14.95 -12.84 0.24
CA CYS A 317 13.52 -13.19 0.07
C CYS A 317 13.42 -14.47 -0.75
N VAL A 318 13.75 -15.60 -0.12
CA VAL A 318 13.87 -16.91 -0.80
C VAL A 318 12.55 -17.68 -0.91
N ARG A 319 11.45 -17.16 -0.35
CA ARG A 319 10.15 -17.82 -0.45
C ARG A 319 9.69 -17.88 -1.90
N THR A 320 9.11 -19.02 -2.27
CA THR A 320 8.56 -19.30 -3.62
C THR A 320 7.04 -19.52 -3.59
N ARG A 321 6.40 -19.28 -2.43
CA ARG A 321 4.96 -19.38 -2.23
C ARG A 321 4.44 -18.23 -1.37
N LEU A 322 3.14 -18.03 -1.42
CA LEU A 322 2.45 -17.04 -0.61
C LEU A 322 2.54 -17.36 0.89
N PHE A 323 2.38 -16.31 1.68
CA PHE A 323 2.00 -16.49 3.07
C PHE A 323 0.55 -16.97 3.17
N THR A 324 0.33 -17.93 4.06
CA THR A 324 -1.01 -18.17 4.58
C THR A 324 -1.39 -17.05 5.56
N ARG A 325 -2.69 -16.81 5.76
CA ARG A 325 -3.16 -15.81 6.75
C ARG A 325 -2.65 -16.10 8.17
N GLN A 326 -2.36 -17.36 8.49
CA GLN A 326 -1.80 -17.81 9.77
C GLN A 326 -0.29 -17.54 9.89
N GLU A 327 0.45 -17.56 8.77
CA GLU A 327 1.89 -17.27 8.74
C GLU A 327 2.19 -15.77 8.77
N LEU A 328 1.23 -14.92 8.39
CA LEU A 328 1.36 -13.47 8.47
C LEU A 328 1.60 -13.04 9.93
N LYS A 329 2.84 -12.64 10.21
CA LYS A 329 3.19 -11.99 11.46
C LYS A 329 2.54 -10.61 11.52
N PHE A 330 2.32 -10.10 12.73
CA PHE A 330 1.91 -8.72 12.89
C PHE A 330 3.10 -7.79 12.62
N ASP A 331 3.17 -7.28 11.40
CA ASP A 331 4.19 -6.31 10.99
C ASP A 331 3.75 -4.91 11.42
N TRP A 332 3.99 -4.59 12.69
CA TRP A 332 3.54 -3.33 13.31
C TRP A 332 3.93 -2.09 12.48
N TYR A 333 5.09 -2.12 11.83
CA TYR A 333 5.60 -1.02 11.02
C TYR A 333 4.80 -0.86 9.71
N VAL A 334 4.44 -1.95 9.03
CA VAL A 334 3.63 -1.91 7.79
C VAL A 334 2.26 -1.31 8.10
N TRP A 335 1.66 -1.78 9.20
CA TRP A 335 0.38 -1.26 9.68
C TRP A 335 0.46 0.23 10.05
N LEU A 336 1.54 0.66 10.72
CA LEU A 336 1.69 2.06 11.09
C LEU A 336 1.84 2.98 9.87
N LEU A 337 2.63 2.59 8.87
CA LEU A 337 2.73 3.33 7.60
C LEU A 337 1.38 3.39 6.89
N HIS A 338 0.70 2.24 6.75
CA HIS A 338 -0.62 2.17 6.13
C HIS A 338 -1.62 3.07 6.84
N MET A 339 -1.70 3.03 8.18
CA MET A 339 -2.58 3.89 8.96
C MET A 339 -2.28 5.39 8.80
N ILE A 340 -1.00 5.77 8.74
CA ILE A 340 -0.61 7.16 8.48
C ILE A 340 -1.09 7.59 7.08
N GLN A 341 -0.89 6.76 6.05
CA GLN A 341 -1.35 7.07 4.70
C GLN A 341 -2.87 7.24 4.65
N LEU A 342 -3.61 6.31 5.26
CA LEU A 342 -5.08 6.37 5.33
C LEU A 342 -5.54 7.64 6.05
N GLU A 343 -4.92 8.00 7.17
CA GLU A 343 -5.27 9.20 7.92
C GLU A 343 -5.09 10.46 7.08
N GLN A 344 -3.94 10.63 6.42
CA GLN A 344 -3.67 11.78 5.56
C GLN A 344 -4.60 11.79 4.33
N TYR A 345 -4.86 10.63 3.74
CA TYR A 345 -5.80 10.49 2.63
C TYR A 345 -7.22 10.89 3.01
N TRP A 346 -7.74 10.40 4.14
CA TRP A 346 -9.11 10.72 4.58
C TRP A 346 -9.24 12.19 5.02
N ALA A 347 -8.17 12.81 5.52
CA ALA A 347 -8.14 14.25 5.74
C ALA A 347 -8.26 14.99 4.39
N ALA A 348 -7.40 14.66 3.43
CA ALA A 348 -7.39 15.29 2.10
C ALA A 348 -8.71 15.11 1.33
N LYS A 349 -9.26 13.88 1.34
CA LYS A 349 -10.54 13.57 0.69
C LYS A 349 -11.71 14.37 1.28
N ARG A 350 -11.75 14.51 2.61
CA ARG A 350 -12.80 15.32 3.28
C ARG A 350 -12.66 16.79 2.93
N GLU A 351 -11.44 17.30 2.93
CA GLU A 351 -11.17 18.70 2.62
C GLU A 351 -11.43 19.03 1.14
N GLY A 352 -11.06 18.12 0.23
CA GLY A 352 -11.24 18.27 -1.21
C GLY A 352 -12.66 18.04 -1.71
N LYS A 353 -13.56 17.52 -0.87
CA LYS A 353 -14.94 17.21 -1.28
C LYS A 353 -15.64 18.47 -1.80
N GLY A 354 -16.11 18.42 -3.06
CA GLY A 354 -16.78 19.54 -3.71
C GLY A 354 -15.86 20.67 -4.19
N ARG A 355 -14.53 20.51 -4.07
CA ARG A 355 -13.57 21.51 -4.56
C ARG A 355 -13.23 21.24 -6.02
N ARG A 356 -13.70 22.10 -6.92
CA ARG A 356 -13.12 22.30 -8.27
C ARG A 356 -13.04 21.03 -9.15
N GLY A 357 -13.82 19.99 -8.87
CA GLY A 357 -13.78 18.71 -9.59
C GLY A 357 -12.68 17.74 -9.14
N LEU A 358 -11.80 18.15 -8.20
CA LEU A 358 -10.73 17.32 -7.66
C LEU A 358 -11.30 16.11 -6.91
N GLN A 359 -10.84 14.91 -7.27
CA GLN A 359 -11.24 13.67 -6.62
C GLN A 359 -10.06 12.99 -5.94
N PHE A 360 -10.31 12.38 -4.78
CA PHE A 360 -9.34 11.52 -4.09
C PHE A 360 -9.88 10.09 -4.02
N ARG A 361 -9.14 9.15 -4.60
CA ARG A 361 -9.46 7.71 -4.63
C ARG A 361 -8.34 6.91 -3.94
N LEU A 362 -8.74 5.85 -3.22
CA LEU A 362 -7.81 5.01 -2.48
C LEU A 362 -7.65 3.69 -3.23
N MET A 363 -6.42 3.36 -3.59
CA MET A 363 -6.05 2.06 -4.15
C MET A 363 -5.29 1.30 -3.07
N ASP A 364 -6.04 0.57 -2.24
CA ASP A 364 -5.46 -0.13 -1.09
C ASP A 364 -4.90 -1.49 -1.49
N VAL A 365 -3.57 -1.58 -1.61
CA VAL A 365 -2.86 -2.79 -2.02
C VAL A 365 -2.10 -3.45 -0.86
N THR A 366 -2.00 -2.79 0.30
CA THR A 366 -1.09 -3.21 1.39
C THR A 366 -1.33 -4.65 1.81
N GLU A 367 -2.58 -5.01 2.15
CA GLU A 367 -2.91 -6.36 2.66
C GLU A 367 -2.66 -7.44 1.60
N ALA A 368 -3.06 -7.18 0.34
CA ALA A 368 -2.85 -8.10 -0.76
C ALA A 368 -1.34 -8.35 -0.99
N MET A 369 -0.52 -7.31 -0.95
CA MET A 369 0.92 -7.42 -1.23
C MET A 369 1.71 -8.02 -0.07
N ARG A 370 1.25 -7.87 1.19
CA ARG A 370 1.83 -8.57 2.35
C ARG A 370 1.81 -10.09 2.20
N LEU A 371 0.91 -10.65 1.39
CA LEU A 371 0.79 -12.09 1.18
C LEU A 371 1.76 -12.64 0.13
N ARG A 372 2.56 -11.77 -0.54
CA ARG A 372 3.32 -12.10 -1.75
C ARG A 372 4.84 -12.08 -1.56
N PRO A 373 5.43 -12.73 -0.53
CA PRO A 373 6.89 -12.76 -0.40
C PRO A 373 7.57 -13.46 -1.59
N ASP A 374 6.83 -14.26 -2.34
CA ASP A 374 7.26 -14.98 -3.55
C ASP A 374 7.49 -14.09 -4.78
N GLY A 375 7.00 -12.85 -4.79
CA GLY A 375 7.01 -12.02 -6.01
C GLY A 375 8.25 -11.17 -6.25
N HIS A 376 9.20 -11.16 -5.32
CA HIS A 376 10.36 -10.27 -5.39
C HIS A 376 11.49 -10.83 -6.27
N PRO A 377 12.32 -9.98 -6.91
CA PRO A 377 13.47 -10.42 -7.69
C PRO A 377 14.50 -11.21 -6.89
N ASN A 378 14.68 -10.92 -5.60
CA ASN A 378 15.75 -11.48 -4.79
C ASN A 378 17.11 -11.24 -5.48
N HIS A 379 17.85 -12.28 -5.84
CA HIS A 379 19.13 -12.19 -6.56
C HIS A 379 18.99 -12.22 -8.09
N TYR A 380 17.77 -12.28 -8.62
CA TYR A 380 17.49 -12.42 -10.06
C TYR A 380 17.25 -11.07 -10.78
N GLY A 381 17.78 -9.96 -10.25
CA GLY A 381 17.71 -8.64 -10.89
C GLY A 381 18.97 -8.24 -11.68
N HIS A 382 19.96 -9.12 -11.77
CA HIS A 382 21.23 -8.86 -12.44
C HIS A 382 21.88 -10.14 -12.96
N SER A 383 22.83 -9.98 -13.89
CA SER A 383 23.61 -11.12 -14.40
C SER A 383 24.29 -11.88 -13.26
N PRO A 384 24.26 -13.23 -13.25
CA PRO A 384 25.00 -14.05 -12.28
C PRO A 384 26.51 -13.78 -12.28
N LYS A 385 27.05 -13.18 -13.35
CA LYS A 385 28.47 -12.80 -13.46
C LYS A 385 28.79 -11.52 -12.67
N LYS A 386 27.80 -10.67 -12.39
CA LYS A 386 27.99 -9.52 -11.51
C LYS A 386 27.99 -10.04 -10.08
N LYS A 387 29.08 -9.80 -9.34
CA LYS A 387 29.19 -10.07 -7.90
C LYS A 387 28.33 -9.08 -7.08
N GLN A 388 27.05 -9.01 -7.41
CA GLN A 388 26.07 -8.24 -6.66
C GLN A 388 25.40 -9.21 -5.68
N TRP A 389 25.65 -8.96 -4.39
CA TRP A 389 25.26 -9.83 -3.29
C TRP A 389 24.00 -9.35 -2.57
N LEU A 390 23.40 -8.25 -3.05
CA LEU A 390 22.26 -7.61 -2.41
C LEU A 390 20.96 -8.13 -3.03
N ALA A 391 20.21 -8.88 -2.25
CA ALA A 391 18.86 -9.28 -2.61
C ALA A 391 17.93 -8.06 -2.72
N ASP A 392 17.17 -8.00 -3.81
CA ASP A 392 16.07 -7.05 -3.97
C ASP A 392 14.77 -7.69 -3.47
N CYS A 393 14.37 -7.29 -2.27
CA CYS A 393 13.12 -7.71 -1.63
C CYS A 393 12.14 -6.55 -1.49
N ILE A 394 12.31 -5.48 -2.28
CA ILE A 394 11.49 -4.26 -2.27
C ILE A 394 10.68 -4.17 -3.56
N HIS A 395 11.32 -4.38 -4.70
CA HIS A 395 10.67 -4.32 -6.02
C HIS A 395 10.02 -5.65 -6.37
N TRP A 396 9.25 -5.66 -7.46
CA TRP A 396 8.48 -6.82 -7.91
C TRP A 396 8.98 -7.28 -9.27
N CYS A 397 9.07 -8.60 -9.45
CA CYS A 397 9.30 -9.17 -10.77
C CYS A 397 8.21 -8.74 -11.75
N LEU A 398 8.59 -8.53 -13.01
CA LEU A 398 7.69 -8.32 -14.13
C LEU A 398 7.83 -9.46 -15.16
N PRO A 399 6.73 -10.13 -15.54
CA PRO A 399 5.39 -10.05 -14.94
C PRO A 399 5.38 -10.58 -13.49
N GLY A 400 4.35 -10.24 -12.71
CA GLY A 400 4.31 -10.61 -11.30
C GLY A 400 3.15 -10.00 -10.50
N PRO A 401 3.22 -10.00 -9.15
CA PRO A 401 2.10 -9.58 -8.30
C PRO A 401 1.67 -8.13 -8.51
N ILE A 402 2.60 -7.29 -8.95
CA ILE A 402 2.37 -5.86 -9.19
C ILE A 402 1.36 -5.59 -10.31
N ASP A 403 1.14 -6.56 -11.22
CA ASP A 403 0.15 -6.46 -12.30
C ASP A 403 -1.27 -6.30 -11.73
N MET A 404 -1.53 -6.84 -10.53
CA MET A 404 -2.79 -6.64 -9.80
C MET A 404 -3.10 -5.14 -9.58
N TRP A 405 -2.08 -4.29 -9.38
CA TRP A 405 -2.32 -2.87 -9.11
C TRP A 405 -2.98 -2.20 -10.32
N ASN A 406 -2.60 -2.62 -11.52
CA ASN A 406 -3.15 -2.13 -12.77
C ASN A 406 -4.51 -2.78 -13.11
N GLU A 407 -4.76 -4.03 -12.68
CA GLU A 407 -6.12 -4.61 -12.66
C GLU A 407 -7.06 -3.77 -11.80
N LEU A 408 -6.66 -3.42 -10.57
CA LEU A 408 -7.44 -2.58 -9.67
C LEU A 408 -7.66 -1.18 -10.26
N LEU A 409 -6.61 -0.55 -10.80
CA LEU A 409 -6.70 0.76 -11.43
C LEU A 409 -7.73 0.77 -12.57
N LEU A 410 -7.73 -0.24 -13.45
CA LEU A 410 -8.75 -0.38 -14.51
C LEU A 410 -10.17 -0.43 -13.94
N GLN A 411 -10.39 -1.19 -12.85
CA GLN A 411 -11.72 -1.26 -12.24
C GLN A 411 -12.13 0.07 -11.60
N MET A 412 -11.18 0.79 -10.99
CA MET A 412 -11.44 2.10 -10.41
C MET A 412 -11.72 3.18 -11.46
N LEU A 413 -11.12 3.10 -12.64
CA LEU A 413 -11.41 4.01 -13.76
C LEU A 413 -12.78 3.72 -14.38
N ASN A 414 -13.20 2.46 -14.46
CA ASN A 414 -14.52 2.10 -14.98
C ASN A 414 -15.67 2.61 -14.10
N THR A 415 -15.46 2.83 -12.80
CA THR A 415 -16.49 3.39 -11.92
C THR A 415 -16.61 4.91 -12.05
N ASP A 416 -15.65 5.59 -12.67
CA ASP A 416 -15.69 7.04 -12.91
C ASP A 416 -16.77 7.41 -13.94
N GLU A 417 -16.94 6.62 -15.02
CA GLU A 417 -17.99 6.87 -16.04
C GLU A 417 -19.40 6.76 -15.47
N GLY A 418 -19.62 5.89 -14.47
CA GLY A 418 -20.94 5.66 -13.88
C GLY A 418 -21.40 6.73 -12.88
N GLU A 419 -20.47 7.50 -12.31
CA GLU A 419 -20.80 8.61 -11.40
C GLU A 419 -21.04 9.93 -12.17
N SER A 420 -20.44 10.13 -13.36
CA SER A 420 -20.67 11.32 -14.19
C SER A 420 -22.05 11.37 -14.84
N ASP A 421 -22.68 10.23 -15.12
CA ASP A 421 -24.00 10.18 -15.78
C ASP A 421 -25.17 10.30 -14.78
N GLY A 422 -24.90 10.35 -13.47
CA GLY A 422 -25.90 10.32 -12.40
C GLY A 422 -26.30 11.69 -11.81
N GLU A 423 -25.58 12.77 -12.07
CA GLU A 423 -25.89 14.11 -11.52
C GLU A 423 -26.78 14.96 -12.46
N GLY A 424 -27.37 14.34 -13.49
CA GLY A 424 -28.03 15.02 -14.59
C GLY A 424 -29.55 14.91 -14.70
N VAL A 425 -30.31 14.34 -13.76
CA VAL A 425 -31.79 14.44 -13.76
C VAL A 425 -32.37 14.27 -12.35
N SER A 426 -32.65 15.39 -11.67
CA SER A 426 -33.90 15.63 -10.91
C SER A 426 -33.96 17.07 -10.42
#